data_AF-A0AAN7VH91-F1
#
_entry.id   AF-A0AAN7VH91-F1
#
_cell.length_a   1.000
_cell.length_b   1.000
_cell.length_c   1.000
_cell.angle_alpha   90.00
_cell.angle_beta   90.00
_cell.angle_gamma   90.00
#
_symmetry.space_group_name_H-M   'P 1'
#
loop_
_entity.id
_entity.type
_entity.pdbx_description
1 polymer ?
#
loop_
_entity_poly.entity_id
_entity_poly.type
_entity_poly.pdbx_seq_one_letter_code
_entity_poly.pdbx_strand_id
1 'polypeptide(L)' 'MQHVYPALTAKVLKYILPFPTSYLCEVAFSAFVDIKSKKRNKLLDMEPHLRLKLTIRELNYDDLSFQQKQFHSSH' A
#
# COMPACT_ATOMS: atom_id res chain seq x y z
N MET A 1 -20.68 21.82 -2.63
CA MET A 1 -19.64 22.25 -3.59
C MET A 1 -20.26 22.28 -4.98
N GLN A 2 -20.72 23.46 -5.42
CA GLN A 2 -21.38 23.62 -6.73
C GLN A 2 -20.33 23.48 -7.84
N HIS A 3 -20.58 22.59 -8.81
CA HIS A 3 -19.75 22.41 -10.00
C HIS A 3 -19.92 23.62 -10.93
N VAL A 4 -19.15 24.68 -10.71
CA VAL A 4 -19.16 25.89 -11.55
C VAL A 4 -18.70 25.58 -13.00
N TYR A 5 -17.96 24.48 -13.21
CA TYR A 5 -17.46 24.08 -14.53
C TYR A 5 -17.42 22.56 -14.72
N PRO A 6 -18.55 21.88 -14.99
CA PRO A 6 -18.63 20.42 -15.07
C PRO A 6 -17.71 19.80 -16.14
N ALA A 7 -17.58 20.44 -17.31
CA ALA A 7 -16.70 19.97 -18.38
C ALA A 7 -15.21 20.06 -18.01
N LEU A 8 -14.82 21.12 -17.30
CA LEU A 8 -13.46 21.28 -16.79
C LEU A 8 -13.16 20.24 -15.72
N THR A 9 -14.08 20.02 -14.77
CA THR A 9 -13.90 19.01 -13.73
C THR A 9 -13.79 17.60 -14.33
N ALA A 10 -14.62 17.27 -15.33
CA ALA A 10 -14.53 15.98 -16.03
C ALA A 10 -13.17 15.78 -16.72
N LYS A 11 -12.64 16.83 -17.35
CA LYS A 11 -11.32 16.80 -17.99
C LYS A 11 -10.21 16.63 -16.97
N VAL A 12 -10.23 17.39 -15.88
CA VAL A 12 -9.25 17.30 -14.79
C VAL A 12 -9.28 15.92 -14.13
N LEU A 13 -10.46 15.38 -13.83
CA LEU A 13 -10.61 14.05 -13.26
C LEU A 13 -10.01 12.97 -14.18
N LYS A 14 -10.18 13.07 -15.50
CA LYS A 14 -9.56 12.12 -16.45
C LYS A 14 -8.02 12.08 -16.34
N TYR A 15 -7.37 13.19 -16.00
CA TYR A 15 -5.91 13.26 -15.83
C TYR A 15 -5.45 13.01 -14.40
N ILE A 16 -6.25 13.38 -13.40
CA ILE A 16 -5.92 13.17 -11.99
C ILE A 16 -6.23 11.74 -11.54
N LEU A 17 -7.27 11.08 -12.04
CA LEU A 17 -7.61 9.69 -11.71
C LEU A 17 -6.52 8.65 -12.02
N PRO A 18 -5.76 8.74 -13.13
CA PRO A 18 -4.65 7.84 -13.36
C PRO A 18 -3.44 8.13 -12.47
N PHE A 19 -3.38 9.28 -11.80
CA PHE A 19 -2.24 9.67 -10.96
C PHE A 19 -2.09 8.81 -9.69
N PRO A 20 -3.14 8.58 -8.87
CA PRO A 20 -3.04 7.65 -7.75
C PRO A 20 -2.87 6.21 -8.22
N THR A 21 -3.41 5.82 -9.39
CA THR A 21 -3.26 4.45 -9.89
C THR A 21 -1.87 4.19 -10.45
N SER A 22 -1.26 5.16 -11.17
CA SER A 22 0.12 5.05 -11.66
C SER A 22 1.11 5.08 -10.50
N TYR A 23 0.92 5.98 -9.53
CA TYR A 23 1.74 6.04 -8.33
C TYR A 23 1.67 4.74 -7.53
N LEU A 24 0.47 4.17 -7.31
CA LEU A 24 0.33 2.89 -6.62
C LEU A 24 1.00 1.75 -7.40
N CYS A 25 0.92 1.74 -8.73
CA CYS A 25 1.63 0.77 -9.56
C CYS A 25 3.15 0.91 -9.43
N GLU A 26 3.69 2.13 -9.43
CA GLU A 26 5.11 2.38 -9.22
C GLU A 26 5.58 1.92 -7.84
N VAL A 27 4.83 2.27 -6.78
CA VAL A 27 5.10 1.84 -5.41
C VAL A 27 5.04 0.31 -5.29
N ALA A 28 4.06 -0.33 -5.93
CA ALA A 28 3.94 -1.78 -5.95
C ALA A 28 5.16 -2.44 -6.60
N PHE A 29 5.60 -1.89 -7.74
CA PHE A 29 6.74 -2.42 -8.48
C PHE A 29 8.05 -2.24 -7.73
N SER A 30 8.28 -1.07 -7.13
CA SER A 30 9.46 -0.83 -6.28
C SER A 30 9.49 -1.77 -5.08
N ALA A 31 8.35 -1.95 -4.39
CA ALA A 31 8.24 -2.87 -3.27
C ALA A 31 8.52 -4.32 -3.71
N PHE A 32 8.00 -4.73 -4.86
CA PHE A 32 8.22 -6.07 -5.42
C PHE A 32 9.71 -6.32 -5.72
N VAL A 33 10.39 -5.35 -6.34
CA VAL A 33 11.84 -5.44 -6.64
C VAL A 33 12.67 -5.47 -5.35
N ASP A 34 12.30 -4.69 -4.34
CA ASP A 34 12.95 -4.69 -3.03
C ASP A 34 12.82 -6.04 -2.31
N ILE A 35 11.60 -6.62 -2.29
CA ILE A 35 11.38 -7.91 -1.65
C ILE A 35 12.14 -9.02 -2.41
N LYS A 36 12.08 -9.01 -3.75
CA LYS A 36 12.78 -9.97 -4.61
C LYS A 36 14.30 -9.91 -4.44
N SER A 37 14.88 -8.71 -4.33
CA SER A 37 16.32 -8.53 -4.23
C SER A 37 16.88 -8.85 -2.83
N LYS A 38 16.18 -8.46 -1.76
CA LYS A 38 16.70 -8.54 -0.38
C LYS A 38 16.20 -9.75 0.41
N LYS A 39 15.04 -10.32 0.05
CA LYS A 39 14.39 -11.40 0.82
C LYS A 39 14.24 -12.70 0.03
N ARG A 40 15.24 -13.11 -0.77
CA ARG A 40 15.19 -14.33 -1.61
C ARG A 40 14.66 -15.60 -0.91
N ASN A 41 14.76 -15.70 0.42
CA ASN A 41 14.24 -16.82 1.22
C ASN A 41 12.77 -16.70 1.69
N LYS A 42 12.05 -15.63 1.36
CA LYS A 42 10.66 -15.34 1.81
C LYS A 42 9.70 -15.03 0.65
N LEU A 43 9.92 -15.66 -0.50
CA LEU A 43 9.05 -15.49 -1.68
C LEU A 43 7.63 -16.05 -1.48
N LEU A 44 7.39 -16.83 -0.42
CA LEU A 44 6.09 -17.45 -0.15
C LEU A 44 5.04 -16.45 0.39
N ASP A 45 5.45 -15.32 0.98
CA ASP A 45 4.53 -14.34 1.61
C ASP A 45 4.72 -12.91 1.07
N MET A 46 4.57 -12.74 -0.25
CA MET A 46 4.68 -11.43 -0.91
C MET A 46 3.46 -10.54 -0.65
N GLU A 47 2.26 -11.14 -0.59
CA GLU A 47 0.98 -10.44 -0.43
C GLU A 47 0.91 -9.54 0.82
N PRO A 48 1.24 -10.02 2.04
CA PRO A 48 1.16 -9.18 3.23
C PRO A 48 2.15 -8.00 3.21
N HIS A 49 3.34 -8.22 2.64
CA HIS A 49 4.34 -7.15 2.49
C HIS A 49 3.91 -6.09 1.48
N LEU A 50 3.33 -6.52 0.36
CA LEU A 50 2.81 -5.61 -0.66
C LEU A 50 1.59 -4.85 -0.15
N ARG A 51 0.67 -5.51 0.56
CA ARG A 51 -0.47 -4.85 1.24
C ARG A 51 -0.02 -3.76 2.18
N LEU A 52 0.98 -4.02 3.03
CA LEU A 52 1.52 -3.00 3.94
C LEU A 52 2.11 -1.80 3.18
N LYS A 53 2.81 -2.05 2.07
CA LYS A 53 3.44 -1.00 1.24
C LYS A 53 2.44 -0.17 0.42
N LEU A 54 1.31 -0.76 0.03
CA LEU A 54 0.27 -0.12 -0.77
C LEU A 54 -0.85 0.50 0.06
N THR A 55 -0.87 0.25 1.36
CA THR A 55 -1.86 0.86 2.26
C THR A 55 -1.51 2.34 2.42
N ILE A 56 -2.37 3.21 1.88
CA ILE A 56 -2.27 4.68 2.00
C ILE A 56 -2.61 5.15 3.42
N ARG A 57 -3.28 4.30 4.21
CA ARG A 57 -3.67 4.56 5.60
C ARG A 57 -2.45 4.42 6.53
N GLU A 58 -2.31 5.33 7.48
CA GLU A 58 -1.30 5.20 8.53
C GLU A 58 -1.48 3.87 9.27
N LEU A 59 -0.39 3.14 9.40
CA LEU A 59 -0.39 1.87 10.12
C LEU A 59 -0.77 2.16 11.57
N ASN A 60 -1.91 1.65 12.01
CA ASN A 60 -2.29 1.69 13.41
C ASN A 60 -1.42 0.69 14.17
N TYR A 61 -0.33 1.18 14.75
CA TYR A 61 0.62 0.36 15.51
C TYR A 61 -0.03 -0.28 16.75
N ASP A 62 -1.04 0.36 17.33
CA ASP A 62 -1.75 -0.16 18.51
C ASP A 62 -2.49 -1.45 18.18
N ASP A 63 -3.13 -1.53 17.00
CA ASP A 63 -3.86 -2.70 16.52
C ASP A 63 -2.91 -3.89 16.24
N LEU A 64 -1.74 -3.59 15.64
CA LEU A 64 -0.70 -4.59 15.40
C LEU A 64 -0.10 -5.16 16.69
N SER A 65 0.06 -4.32 17.72
CA SER A 65 0.59 -4.76 19.02
C SER A 65 -0.37 -5.72 19.73
N PHE A 66 -1.69 -5.53 19.55
CA PHE A 66 -2.72 -6.35 20.17
C PHE A 66 -2.87 -7.73 19.51
N GLN A 67 -2.57 -7.83 18.20
CA GLN A 67 -2.60 -9.09 17.46
C GLN A 67 -1.38 -9.99 17.71
N GLN A 68 -0.26 -9.43 18.20
CA GLN A 68 0.89 -10.23 18.63
C GLN A 68 0.64 -10.83 20.02
N LYS A 69 0.01 -12.01 20.07
CA LYS A 69 0.08 -12.86 21.27
C LYS A 69 1.55 -13.20 21.52
N GLN A 70 2.07 -12.82 22.68
CA GLN A 70 3.44 -13.08 23.09
C GLN A 70 3.75 -14.57 22.98
N PHE A 71 4.85 -14.90 22.31
CA PHE A 71 5.44 -16.23 22.37
C PHE A 71 5.98 -16.41 23.79
N HIS A 72 5.23 -17.12 24.63
CA HIS A 72 5.74 -17.50 25.94
C HIS A 72 6.88 -18.49 25.72
N SER A 73 8.10 -18.08 26.08
CA SER A 73 9.24 -18.97 26.15
C SER A 73 8.97 -19.99 27.25
N SER A 74 8.53 -21.18 26.86
CA SER A 74 8.47 -22.33 27.76
C SER A 74 9.91 -22.71 28.13
N HIS A 75 10.20 -22.69 29.42
CA HIS A 75 11.39 -23.26 30.03
C HIS A 75 11.08 -24.68 30.52
#